data_AF-M1BSF0-F1
#
_entry.id   AF-M1BSF0-F1
#
_cell.length_a   1.000
_cell.length_b   1.000
_cell.length_c   1.000
_cell.angle_alpha   90.00
_cell.angle_beta   90.00
_cell.angle_gamma   90.00
#
_symmetry.space_group_name_H-M   'P 1'
#
loop_
_entity.id
_entity.type
_entity.pdbx_description
1 polymer ?
#
loop_
_entity_poly.entity_id
_entity_poly.type
_entity_poly.pdbx_seq_one_letter_code
_entity_poly.pdbx_strand_id
1 'polypeptide(L)' 'MEIRSGSDEGVPIVISKPDSVISQVYGNVAEKVVMRLEEVDKEQHFRPDISL' A
#
# COMPACT_ATOMS: atom_id res chain seq x y z
N MET A 1 21.17 -8.73 -1.98
CA MET A 1 20.16 -7.75 -1.55
C MET A 1 19.04 -7.78 -2.58
N GLU A 2 18.02 -8.62 -2.36
CA GLU A 2 17.02 -8.98 -3.40
C GLU A 2 16.18 -7.80 -3.90
N ILE A 3 16.04 -6.76 -3.09
CA ILE A 3 15.35 -5.51 -3.47
C ILE A 3 16.12 -4.76 -4.57
N ARG A 4 17.47 -4.74 -4.50
CA ARG A 4 18.30 -4.02 -5.48
C ARG A 4 18.32 -4.70 -6.84
N SER A 5 18.40 -6.04 -6.87
CA SER A 5 18.40 -6.78 -8.14
C SER A 5 17.12 -6.57 -8.95
N GLY A 6 15.94 -6.58 -8.31
CA GLY A 6 14.69 -6.27 -9.02
C GLY A 6 14.64 -4.83 -9.54
N SER A 7 15.21 -3.88 -8.79
CA SER A 7 15.30 -2.48 -9.22
C SER A 7 16.24 -2.28 -10.41
N ASP A 8 17.38 -2.95 -10.42
CA ASP A 8 18.39 -2.85 -11.48
C ASP A 8 17.86 -3.46 -12.81
N GLU A 9 17.03 -4.51 -12.71
CA GLU A 9 16.35 -5.15 -13.83
C GLU A 9 15.08 -4.41 -14.28
N GLY A 10 14.63 -3.41 -13.51
CA GLY A 10 13.37 -2.70 -13.75
C GLY A 10 12.12 -3.54 -13.49
N VAL A 11 12.26 -4.68 -12.79
CA VAL A 11 11.16 -5.58 -12.46
C VAL A 11 10.96 -5.60 -10.93
N PRO A 12 9.90 -4.96 -10.42
CA PRO A 12 9.63 -4.92 -8.99
C PRO A 12 9.57 -6.31 -8.36
N ILE A 13 10.02 -6.42 -7.11
CA ILE A 13 10.09 -7.69 -6.36
C ILE A 13 8.72 -8.39 -6.23
N VAL A 14 7.64 -7.61 -6.20
CA VAL A 14 6.26 -8.11 -6.17
C VAL A 14 5.83 -8.80 -7.46
N ILE A 15 6.55 -8.54 -8.57
CA ILE A 15 6.34 -9.20 -9.88
C ILE A 15 7.35 -10.34 -10.06
N SER A 16 8.63 -10.10 -9.77
CA SER A 16 9.70 -11.08 -10.03
C SER A 16 9.75 -12.22 -9.01
N LYS A 17 9.36 -11.98 -7.75
CA LYS A 17 9.31 -12.99 -6.68
C LYS A 17 8.04 -12.82 -5.82
N PRO A 18 6.85 -13.12 -6.37
CA PRO A 18 5.57 -12.87 -5.71
C PRO A 18 5.45 -13.58 -4.36
N ASP A 19 6.02 -14.79 -4.23
CA ASP A 19 5.97 -15.60 -3.01
C ASP A 19 7.02 -15.22 -1.96
N SER A 20 7.93 -14.29 -2.27
CA SER A 20 8.97 -13.87 -1.32
C SER A 20 8.37 -13.17 -0.10
N VAL A 21 9.04 -13.33 1.05
CA VAL A 21 8.69 -12.61 2.29
C VAL A 21 8.67 -11.09 2.04
N ILE A 22 9.58 -10.58 1.22
CA ILE A 22 9.65 -9.15 0.89
C ILE A 22 8.43 -8.70 0.08
N SER A 23 8.02 -9.48 -0.92
CA SER A 23 6.80 -9.22 -1.69
C SER A 23 5.56 -9.16 -0.77
N GLN A 24 5.44 -10.12 0.14
CA GLN A 24 4.35 -10.16 1.12
C GLN A 24 4.35 -8.94 2.05
N VAL A 25 5.52 -8.47 2.50
CA VAL A 25 5.63 -7.25 3.32
C VAL A 25 5.12 -6.02 2.57
N TYR A 26 5.44 -5.86 1.29
CA TYR A 26 4.89 -4.79 0.47
C TYR A 26 3.36 -4.91 0.32
N GLY A 27 2.84 -6.12 0.14
CA GLY A 27 1.40 -6.40 0.12
C GLY A 27 0.71 -5.96 1.42
N ASN A 28 1.27 -6.33 2.57
CA ASN A 28 0.74 -5.95 3.89
C ASN A 28 0.74 -4.43 4.11
N VAL A 29 1.75 -3.71 3.59
CA VAL A 29 1.78 -2.24 3.65
C VAL A 29 0.69 -1.64 2.77
N ALA A 30 0.51 -2.16 1.55
CA ALA A 30 -0.53 -1.69 0.64
C ALA A 30 -1.93 -1.86 1.25
N GLU A 31 -2.20 -3.02 1.87
CA GLU A 31 -3.46 -3.30 2.56
C GLU A 31 -3.72 -2.29 3.69
N LYS A 32 -2.72 -2.01 4.53
CA LYS A 32 -2.84 -1.01 5.61
C LYS A 32 -3.13 0.40 5.09
N VAL A 33 -2.55 0.77 3.96
CA VAL A 33 -2.83 2.07 3.33
C VAL A 33 -4.29 2.15 2.87
N VAL A 34 -4.79 1.11 2.20
CA VAL A 34 -6.20 1.05 1.76
C VAL A 34 -7.15 1.13 2.96
N MET A 35 -6.90 0.33 4.00
CA MET A 35 -7.71 0.34 5.22
C MET A 35 -7.74 1.74 5.86
N ARG A 36 -6.60 2.42 5.95
CA ARG A 36 -6.55 3.77 6.51
C ARG A 36 -7.31 4.79 5.65
N LEU A 37 -7.28 4.64 4.33
CA LEU A 37 -8.05 5.51 3.44
C LEU A 37 -9.57 5.33 3.66
N GLU A 38 -10.04 4.09 3.83
CA GLU A 38 -11.44 3.81 4.12
C GLU A 38 -11.88 4.37 5.48
N GLU A 39 -11.03 4.30 6.51
CA GLU A 39 -11.30 4.92 7.80
C GLU A 39 -11.43 6.44 7.69
N VAL A 40 -10.49 7.07 6.98
CA VAL A 40 -10.49 8.53 6.75
C VAL A 40 -11.72 8.97 5.96
N ASP A 41 -12.16 8.18 4.98
CA ASP A 41 -13.40 8.45 4.25
C ASP A 41 -14.62 8.37 5.18
N LYS A 42 -14.72 7.33 6.01
CA LYS A 42 -15.79 7.21 7.02
C LYS A 42 -15.78 8.39 8.00
N GLU A 43 -14.62 8.82 8.48
CA GLU A 43 -14.46 9.98 9.36
C GLU A 43 -14.91 11.30 8.68
N GLN A 44 -14.68 11.45 7.37
CA GLN A 44 -15.11 12.65 6.61
C GLN A 44 -16.63 12.77 6.51
N HIS A 45 -17.35 11.65 6.42
CA HIS A 45 -18.82 11.64 6.43
C HIS A 45 -19.45 12.10 7.76
N PHE A 46 -18.65 12.22 8.84
CA PHE A 46 -19.11 12.75 10.13
C PHE A 46 -18.82 14.25 10.34
N ARG A 47 -18.27 14.94 9.34
CA ARG A 47 -18.04 16.39 9.48
C ARG A 47 -19.38 17.13 9.36
N PRO A 48 -19.75 17.99 10.33
CA PRO A 48 -20.94 18.81 10.19
C PRO A 48 -20.77 19.70 8.95
N ASP A 49 -21.80 19.71 8.11
CA ASP A 49 -21.86 20.56 6.92
C ASP A 49 -21.95 22.01 7.40
N ILE A 50 -20.83 22.74 7.35
CA ILE A 50 -20.80 24.17 7.67
C ILE A 50 -21.16 24.90 6.39
N SER A 51 -22.47 25.06 6.14
CA SER A 51 -22.96 25.98 5.12
C SER A 51 -22.64 27.42 5.57
N LEU A 52 -21.81 28.12 4.80
CA LEU A 52 -21.54 29.56 4.94
C LEU A 52 -22.70 30.40 4.39
#